data_AF-A0A3S3KRU0-F1
#
_entry.id   AF-A0A3S3KRU0-F1
#
_cell.length_a   1.000
_cell.length_b   1.000
_cell.length_c   1.000
_cell.angle_alpha   90.00
_cell.angle_beta   90.00
_cell.angle_gamma   90.00
#
_symmetry.space_group_name_H-M   'P 1'
#
loop_
_entity.id
_entity.type
_entity.pdbx_description
1 polymer ?
#
loop_
_entity_poly.entity_id
_entity_poly.type
_entity_poly.pdbx_seq_one_letter_code
_entity_poly.pdbx_strand_id
1 'polypeptide(L)' 'MPLAIRRKGKVIATLEEGEEWVIVGKKILITKPSDPTHCREITMPKDDAEGLVEMWLGGS' A
#
# COMPACT_ATOMS: atom_id res chain seq x y z
N MET A 1 7.41 1.09 13.14
CA MET A 1 6.05 1.70 13.23
C MET A 1 5.28 1.34 11.96
N PRO A 2 4.01 0.91 12.05
CA PRO A 2 3.25 0.51 10.87
C PRO A 2 2.94 1.73 9.99
N LEU A 3 3.15 1.60 8.68
CA LEU A 3 2.89 2.67 7.72
C LEU A 3 1.52 2.47 7.07
N ALA A 4 0.68 3.49 7.05
CA ALA A 4 -0.65 3.38 6.45
C ALA A 4 -0.61 3.80 4.97
N ILE A 5 -1.10 2.90 4.10
CA ILE A 5 -1.45 3.25 2.73
C ILE A 5 -2.87 3.82 2.76
N ARG A 6 -2.99 5.10 2.38
CA ARG A 6 -4.26 5.81 2.32
C ARG A 6 -4.64 6.12 0.89
N ARG A 7 -5.95 6.20 0.66
CA ARG A 7 -6.56 6.60 -0.60
C ARG A 7 -7.71 7.53 -0.30
N LYS A 8 -7.67 8.76 -0.83
CA LYS A 8 -8.68 9.80 -0.54
C LYS A 8 -8.95 9.94 0.97
N GLY A 9 -7.89 9.95 1.78
CA GLY A 9 -7.95 10.02 3.24
C GLY A 9 -8.37 8.74 3.98
N LYS A 10 -8.82 7.67 3.29
CA LYS A 10 -9.19 6.38 3.90
C LYS A 10 -8.02 5.41 3.90
N VAL A 11 -7.76 4.75 5.04
CA VAL A 11 -6.77 3.67 5.13
C VAL A 11 -7.30 2.46 4.35
N ILE A 12 -6.52 1.98 3.39
CA ILE A 12 -6.85 0.80 2.58
C ILE A 12 -5.94 -0.38 2.89
N ALA A 13 -4.75 -0.12 3.44
CA ALA A 13 -3.85 -1.13 3.96
C ALA A 13 -2.85 -0.52 4.95
N THR A 14 -2.24 -1.38 5.73
CA THR A 14 -1.12 -1.05 6.62
C THR A 14 0.05 -1.96 6.30
N LEU A 15 1.23 -1.35 6.21
CA LEU A 15 2.51 -2.02 6.06
C LEU A 15 3.03 -2.43 7.43
N GLU A 16 3.46 -3.67 7.51
CA GLU A 16 4.25 -4.22 8.60
C GLU A 16 5.70 -3.75 8.49
N GLU A 17 6.48 -4.03 9.52
CA GLU A 17 7.89 -3.68 9.55
C GLU A 17 8.68 -4.41 8.45
N GLY A 18 9.35 -3.62 7.61
CA GLY A 18 10.13 -4.10 6.47
C GLY A 18 9.30 -4.42 5.22
N GLU A 19 7.98 -4.25 5.24
CA GLU A 19 7.17 -4.30 4.03
C GLU A 19 7.37 -3.02 3.19
N GLU A 20 7.53 -3.22 1.90
CA GLU A 20 7.54 -2.19 0.86
C GLU A 20 6.34 -2.38 -0.07
N TRP A 21 5.99 -1.37 -0.86
CA TRP A 21 4.87 -1.47 -1.79
C TRP A 21 5.13 -0.75 -3.11
N VAL A 22 4.43 -1.23 -4.14
CA VAL A 22 4.49 -0.66 -5.49
C VAL A 22 3.13 -0.77 -6.18
N ILE A 23 2.80 0.22 -7.01
CA ILE A 23 1.60 0.20 -7.84
C ILE A 23 1.92 -0.50 -9.16
N VAL A 24 1.17 -1.56 -9.48
CA VAL A 24 1.25 -2.26 -10.76
C VAL A 24 -0.14 -2.29 -11.39
N GLY A 25 -0.35 -1.43 -12.40
CA GLY A 25 -1.64 -1.26 -13.05
C GLY A 25 -2.72 -0.79 -12.07
N LYS A 26 -3.72 -1.66 -11.81
CA LYS A 26 -4.83 -1.39 -10.86
C LYS A 26 -4.65 -2.12 -9.52
N LYS A 27 -3.44 -2.52 -9.18
CA LYS A 27 -3.13 -3.24 -7.94
C LYS A 27 -2.01 -2.54 -7.19
N ILE A 28 -2.05 -2.66 -5.87
CA ILE A 28 -0.89 -2.42 -5.02
C ILE A 28 -0.31 -3.78 -4.65
N LEU A 29 0.97 -3.96 -4.93
CA LEU A 29 1.75 -5.09 -4.43
C LEU A 29 2.47 -4.63 -3.18
N ILE A 30 2.36 -5.42 -2.12
CA ILE A 30 3.16 -5.28 -0.91
C ILE A 30 4.12 -6.46 -0.88
N THR A 31 5.42 -6.17 -0.76
CA THR A 31 6.50 -7.14 -0.77
C THR A 31 7.43 -6.90 0.39
N LYS A 32 8.12 -7.93 0.87
CA LYS A 32 9.15 -7.77 1.90
C LYS A 32 10.52 -8.08 1.29
N PRO A 33 11.41 -7.11 1.09
CA PRO A 33 12.72 -7.37 0.46
C PRO A 33 13.55 -8.44 1.19
N SER A 34 13.36 -8.58 2.51
CA SER A 34 14.02 -9.61 3.32
C SER A 34 13.37 -11.00 3.22
N ASP A 35 12.16 -11.11 2.64
CA ASP A 35 11.46 -12.36 2.40
C ASP A 35 10.77 -12.33 1.01
N PRO A 36 11.44 -12.87 -0.03
CA PRO A 36 10.91 -12.88 -1.40
C PRO A 36 9.61 -13.68 -1.57
N THR A 37 9.24 -14.52 -0.61
CA THR A 37 8.00 -15.30 -0.64
C THR A 37 6.81 -14.52 -0.08
N HIS A 38 7.09 -13.46 0.67
CA HIS A 38 6.07 -12.58 1.23
C HIS A 38 5.61 -11.56 0.20
N CYS A 39 4.46 -11.85 -0.43
CA CYS A 39 3.79 -10.95 -1.34
C CYS A 39 2.29 -10.90 -1.03
N ARG A 40 1.74 -9.69 -0.93
CA ARG A 40 0.32 -9.42 -0.73
C ARG A 40 -0.18 -8.49 -1.82
N GLU A 41 -1.30 -8.86 -2.44
CA GLU A 41 -1.93 -8.03 -3.45
C GLU A 41 -3.17 -7.33 -2.89
N ILE A 42 -3.30 -6.03 -3.17
CA ILE A 42 -4.51 -5.26 -2.88
C ILE A 42 -5.06 -4.76 -4.21
N THR A 43 -6.28 -5.18 -4.52
CA THR A 43 -6.98 -4.67 -5.70
C THR A 43 -7.48 -3.25 -5.42
N MET A 44 -7.17 -2.31 -6.31
CA MET A 44 -7.73 -0.96 -6.21
C MET A 44 -9.24 -1.00 -6.42
N PRO A 45 -10.04 -0.40 -5.52
CA PRO A 45 -11.47 -0.21 -5.75
C PRO A 45 -11.74 0.43 -7.11
N LYS A 46 -12.72 -0.12 -7.85
CA LYS A 46 -13.06 0.22 -9.25
C LYS A 46 -13.50 1.67 -9.45
N ASP A 47 -14.06 2.31 -8.44
CA ASP A 47 -14.70 3.64 -8.53
C ASP A 47 -13.71 4.81 -8.50
N ASP A 48 -12.48 4.58 -8.91
CA ASP A 48 -11.40 5.53 -8.73
C ASP A 48 -10.59 5.64 -10.02
N ALA A 49 -11.09 6.50 -10.89
CA ALA A 49 -10.46 6.87 -12.15
C ALA A 49 -9.25 7.82 -11.97
N GLU A 50 -9.03 8.35 -10.76
CA GLU A 50 -8.07 9.43 -10.50
C GLU A 50 -6.77 9.01 -9.78
N GLY A 51 -6.65 7.76 -9.31
CA GLY A 51 -5.35 7.16 -8.99
C GLY A 51 -4.52 7.81 -7.87
N LEU A 52 -5.10 8.66 -7.02
CA LEU A 52 -4.38 9.31 -5.92
C LEU A 52 -4.24 8.35 -4.73
N VAL A 53 -3.09 7.67 -4.68
CA VAL A 53 -2.61 6.90 -3.51
C VAL A 53 -1.64 7.79 -2.73
N GLU A 54 -1.90 7.96 -1.44
CA GLU A 54 -1.08 8.77 -0.53
C GLU A 54 -0.46 7.86 0.53
N MET A 55 0.85 7.96 0.71
CA MET A 55 1.54 7.32 1.81
C MET A 55 1.85 8.36 2.88
N TRP A 56 1.36 8.11 4.09
CA TRP A 56 1.69 8.94 5.24
C TRP A 56 2.64 8.16 6.14
N LEU A 57 3.89 8.63 6.20
CA LEU A 57 4.79 8.31 7.30
C LEU A 57 4.19 8.99 8.51
N GLY A 58 3.60 8.21 9.44
CA GLY A 58 2.94 8.76 10.63
C GLY A 58 3.84 9.79 11.30
N GLY A 59 3.45 11.05 11.24
CA GLY A 59 4.10 12.15 11.95
C GLY A 59 3.76 12.05 13.42
N SER A 60 4.80 12.15 14.24
CA SER A 60 4.77 12.17 15.70
C SER A 60 3.74 13.11 16.31
#